data_AF-A0A970R6J0-F1
#
_entry.id   AF-A0A970R6J0-F1
#
_cell.length_a   1.000
_cell.length_b   1.000
_cell.length_c   1.000
_cell.angle_alpha   90.00
_cell.angle_beta   90.00
_cell.angle_gamma   90.00
#
_symmetry.space_group_name_H-M   'P 1'
#
loop_
_entity.id
_entity.type
_entity.pdbx_description
1 polymer ?
#
loop_
_entity_poly.entity_id
_entity_poly.type
_entity_poly.pdbx_seq_one_letter_code
_entity_poly.pdbx_strand_id
1 'polypeptide(L)'
;MEQNEALTIEKLISEVFEANITHQVSDYLNNSLKNVLSIEEANQKLLEDFGFLHFFENGEDLRTLRETIADAIHYVSEIDRTEYGDFQTNLVLANKITFHLRSKNISPEVIIEPTCGIGNFIIASLMHFDNVKSIFGVEIYKPYVWECKFNIIDFYLSNPKQNKPRISIIHSNVFDFDFNKIADGNQNAKILLERKGSFRG
;
A
#
# COMPACT_ATOMS: atom_id res chain seq x y z
N MET A 1 13.56 25.58 -29.05
CA MET A 1 12.72 25.96 -27.91
C MET A 1 12.23 24.67 -27.31
N GLU A 2 12.93 24.15 -26.31
CA GLU A 2 12.41 23.07 -25.48
C GLU A 2 11.24 23.65 -24.68
N GLN A 3 10.08 23.02 -24.78
CA GLN A 3 8.98 23.29 -23.88
C GLN A 3 9.38 22.77 -22.50
N ASN A 4 9.54 23.66 -21.53
CA ASN A 4 9.58 23.33 -20.11
C ASN A 4 8.23 22.70 -19.75
N GLU A 5 8.14 21.38 -19.74
CA GLU A 5 7.06 20.67 -19.05
C GLU A 5 7.36 20.71 -17.55
N ALA A 6 6.50 21.37 -16.78
CA ALA A 6 6.53 21.27 -15.33
C ALA A 6 6.32 19.80 -14.94
N LEU A 7 7.17 19.29 -14.05
CA LEU A 7 7.07 17.92 -13.54
C LEU A 7 5.80 17.80 -12.68
N THR A 8 4.94 16.83 -12.98
CA THR A 8 3.74 16.60 -12.16
C THR A 8 4.14 15.94 -10.83
N ILE A 9 3.32 16.08 -9.78
CA ILE A 9 3.58 15.49 -8.45
C ILE A 9 3.83 13.98 -8.56
N GLU A 10 3.10 13.29 -9.45
CA GLU A 10 3.23 11.87 -9.68
C GLU A 10 4.61 11.48 -10.21
N LYS A 11 5.19 12.30 -11.09
CA LYS A 11 6.52 12.05 -11.65
C LYS A 11 7.62 12.27 -10.60
N LEU A 12 7.51 13.28 -9.74
CA LEU A 12 8.43 13.44 -8.61
C LEU A 12 8.35 12.32 -7.59
N ILE A 13 7.14 11.87 -7.25
CA ILE A 13 6.98 10.74 -6.34
C ILE A 13 7.57 9.48 -6.97
N SER A 14 7.38 9.27 -8.28
CA SER A 14 8.04 8.17 -8.99
C SER A 14 9.56 8.27 -8.96
N GLU A 15 10.15 9.47 -9.03
CA GLU A 15 11.60 9.69 -8.94
C GLU A 15 12.15 9.49 -7.52
N VAL A 16 11.48 10.02 -6.49
CA VAL A 16 11.98 9.99 -5.10
C VAL A 16 11.69 8.65 -4.41
N PHE A 17 10.52 8.07 -4.68
CA PHE A 17 10.05 6.86 -4.00
C PHE A 17 10.13 5.61 -4.86
N GLU A 18 10.49 5.72 -6.14
CA GLU A 18 10.44 4.63 -7.12
C GLU A 18 9.05 3.94 -7.16
N ALA A 19 8.00 4.69 -6.85
CA ALA A 19 6.64 4.20 -6.63
C ALA A 19 5.62 4.97 -7.47
N ASN A 20 4.63 4.26 -8.00
CA ASN A 20 3.52 4.88 -8.72
C ASN A 20 2.48 5.46 -7.76
N ILE A 21 1.92 6.62 -8.13
CA ILE A 21 0.85 7.29 -7.40
C ILE A 21 -0.11 7.94 -8.39
N THR A 22 -1.39 7.97 -8.06
CA THR A 22 -2.40 8.67 -8.87
C THR A 22 -2.54 10.12 -8.44
N HIS A 23 -2.97 10.99 -9.35
CA HIS A 23 -3.26 12.41 -9.06
C HIS A 23 -4.19 12.59 -7.85
N GLN A 24 -5.21 11.72 -7.74
CA GLN A 24 -6.19 11.80 -6.67
C GLN A 24 -5.57 11.46 -5.30
N VAL A 25 -4.65 10.50 -5.26
CA VAL A 25 -3.91 10.15 -4.04
C VAL A 25 -2.93 11.28 -3.68
N SER A 26 -2.20 11.83 -4.64
CA SER A 26 -1.28 12.96 -4.37
C SER A 26 -2.03 14.19 -3.87
N ASP A 27 -3.15 14.54 -4.47
CA ASP A 27 -4.00 15.65 -4.03
C ASP A 27 -4.50 15.44 -2.59
N TYR A 28 -4.97 14.22 -2.31
CA TYR A 28 -5.45 13.87 -0.98
C TYR A 28 -4.34 14.04 0.06
N LEU A 29 -3.15 13.48 -0.20
CA LEU A 29 -2.02 13.50 0.71
C LEU A 29 -1.51 14.93 0.90
N ASN A 30 -1.42 15.72 -0.17
CA ASN A 30 -1.04 17.12 -0.09
C ASN A 30 -1.96 17.90 0.87
N ASN A 31 -3.26 17.81 0.65
CA ASN A 31 -4.24 18.53 1.47
C ASN A 31 -4.28 18.01 2.92
N SER A 32 -4.15 16.70 3.09
CA SER A 32 -4.26 16.03 4.38
C SER A 32 -3.05 16.22 5.28
N LEU A 33 -1.85 16.30 4.70
CA LEU A 33 -0.59 16.33 5.44
C LEU A 33 -0.01 17.75 5.61
N LYS A 34 -0.53 18.74 4.87
CA LYS A 34 -0.01 20.12 4.85
C LYS A 34 0.14 20.76 6.23
N ASN A 35 -0.83 20.54 7.11
CA ASN A 35 -0.88 21.19 8.43
C ASN A 35 -0.52 20.25 9.59
N VAL A 36 -0.10 19.03 9.29
CA VAL A 36 0.25 18.05 10.32
C VAL A 36 1.60 18.41 10.94
N LEU A 37 1.67 18.46 12.26
CA LEU A 37 2.85 18.88 13.03
C LEU A 37 3.71 17.72 13.49
N SER A 38 3.17 16.50 13.55
CA SER A 38 3.90 15.31 14.00
C SER A 38 3.55 14.04 13.20
N ILE A 39 4.41 13.02 13.35
CA ILE A 39 4.16 11.71 12.73
C ILE A 39 2.93 11.02 13.33
N GLU A 40 2.66 11.23 14.62
CA GLU A 40 1.50 10.68 15.32
C GLU A 40 0.21 11.26 14.77
N GLU A 41 0.15 12.57 14.55
CA GLU A 41 -0.98 13.23 13.91
C GLU A 41 -1.19 12.72 12.48
N ALA A 42 -0.11 12.53 11.71
CA ALA A 42 -0.19 12.02 10.34
C ALA A 42 -0.75 10.59 10.29
N ASN A 43 -0.21 9.72 11.16
CA ASN A 43 -0.64 8.33 11.26
C ASN A 43 -2.06 8.21 11.81
N GLN A 44 -2.45 9.03 12.79
CA GLN A 44 -3.82 9.06 13.30
C GLN A 44 -4.82 9.45 12.21
N LYS A 45 -4.48 10.45 11.39
CA LYS A 45 -5.32 10.85 10.26
C LYS A 45 -5.48 9.71 9.24
N LEU A 46 -4.40 9.06 8.84
CA LEU A 46 -4.44 7.96 7.86
C LEU A 46 -5.06 6.67 8.42
N LEU A 47 -5.03 6.49 9.75
CA LEU A 47 -5.80 5.45 10.44
C LEU A 47 -7.31 5.70 10.30
N GLU A 48 -7.77 6.90 10.59
CA GLU A 48 -9.19 7.27 10.50
C GLU A 48 -9.71 7.21 9.06
N ASP A 49 -8.89 7.70 8.13
CA ASP A 49 -9.29 7.85 6.74
C ASP A 49 -9.22 6.51 5.98
N PHE A 50 -8.24 5.65 6.27
CA PHE A 50 -7.98 4.43 5.47
C PHE A 50 -7.66 3.16 6.28
N GLY A 51 -7.54 3.24 7.61
CA GLY A 51 -7.27 2.08 8.46
C GLY A 51 -5.79 1.77 8.69
N PHE A 52 -4.86 2.59 8.19
CA PHE A 52 -3.42 2.37 8.40
C PHE A 52 -3.01 2.58 9.85
N LEU A 53 -2.46 1.56 10.51
CA LEU A 53 -1.96 1.70 11.87
C LEU A 53 -0.69 2.56 11.96
N HIS A 54 0.21 2.35 11.01
CA HIS A 54 1.45 3.12 10.84
C HIS A 54 1.72 3.29 9.35
N PHE A 55 1.34 4.45 8.81
CA PHE A 55 1.64 4.78 7.42
C PHE A 55 3.10 5.25 7.28
N PHE A 56 3.55 6.09 8.20
CA PHE A 56 4.94 6.52 8.32
C PHE A 56 5.63 5.76 9.45
N GLU A 57 6.83 5.23 9.19
CA GLU A 57 7.62 4.51 10.21
C GLU A 57 8.41 5.46 11.10
N ASN A 58 8.80 6.62 10.56
CA ASN A 58 9.62 7.62 11.23
C ASN A 58 9.33 9.02 10.66
N GLY A 59 9.88 10.05 11.30
CA GLY A 59 9.66 11.44 10.88
C GLY A 59 10.29 11.77 9.52
N GLU A 60 11.30 11.00 9.08
CA GLU A 60 11.92 11.15 7.77
C GLU A 60 10.94 10.78 6.66
N ASP A 61 10.27 9.63 6.77
CA ASP A 61 9.27 9.18 5.79
C ASP A 61 8.19 10.27 5.56
N LEU A 62 7.72 10.91 6.64
CA LEU A 62 6.74 12.00 6.55
C LEU A 62 7.33 13.26 5.90
N ARG A 63 8.55 13.64 6.30
CA ARG A 63 9.24 14.81 5.77
C ARG A 63 9.48 14.65 4.27
N THR A 64 10.10 13.55 3.84
CA THR A 64 10.40 13.27 2.44
C THR A 64 9.15 13.31 1.58
N LEU A 65 8.04 12.70 2.02
CA LEU A 65 6.80 12.71 1.24
C LEU A 65 6.21 14.10 1.14
N ARG A 66 6.21 14.87 2.24
CA ARG A 66 5.70 16.24 2.26
C ARG A 66 6.51 17.17 1.37
N GLU A 67 7.83 17.10 1.45
CA GLU A 67 8.76 17.88 0.63
C GLU A 67 8.57 17.52 -0.85
N THR A 68 8.52 16.22 -1.20
CA THR A 68 8.28 15.76 -2.57
C THR A 68 6.96 16.27 -3.15
N ILE A 69 5.89 16.25 -2.35
CA ILE A 69 4.57 16.77 -2.76
C ILE A 69 4.60 18.31 -2.90
N ALA A 70 5.35 19.02 -2.05
CA ALA A 70 5.46 20.47 -2.09
C ALA A 70 6.37 20.97 -3.23
N ASP A 71 7.44 20.23 -3.54
CA ASP A 71 8.49 20.58 -4.51
C ASP A 71 8.08 20.35 -5.97
N ALA A 72 6.92 19.74 -6.22
CA ALA A 72 6.29 19.63 -7.54
C ALA A 72 5.99 20.96 -8.23
N ILE A 73 6.17 22.07 -7.53
CA ILE A 73 6.05 23.42 -8.09
C ILE A 73 7.34 23.88 -8.79
N HIS A 74 8.49 23.20 -8.61
CA HIS A 74 9.81 23.78 -8.95
C HIS A 74 10.87 22.91 -9.66
N TYR A 75 10.61 21.64 -10.03
CA TYR A 75 11.67 20.76 -10.57
C TYR A 75 11.42 20.17 -11.97
N VAL A 76 12.52 19.74 -12.61
CA VAL A 76 12.60 18.95 -13.85
C VAL A 76 13.72 17.91 -13.70
N SER A 77 13.43 16.62 -13.93
CA SER A 77 14.40 15.59 -14.37
C SER A 77 13.70 14.34 -14.93
N GLU A 78 14.48 13.40 -15.48
CA GLU A 78 14.06 12.19 -16.21
C GLU A 78 14.21 10.92 -15.35
N ILE A 79 13.32 9.95 -15.54
CA ILE A 79 13.38 8.63 -14.90
C ILE A 79 14.22 7.69 -15.77
N ASP A 80 15.22 7.04 -15.17
CA ASP A 80 15.76 5.77 -15.66
C ASP A 80 15.08 4.62 -14.92
N ARG A 81 14.40 3.75 -15.67
CA ARG A 81 13.61 2.64 -15.12
C ARG A 81 14.49 1.41 -14.99
N THR A 82 14.85 1.03 -13.78
CA THR A 82 15.20 -0.36 -13.49
C THR A 82 13.92 -1.17 -13.31
N GLU A 83 13.50 -1.88 -14.38
CA GLU A 83 12.59 -3.01 -14.25
C GLU A 83 13.27 -4.09 -13.39
N TYR A 84 12.99 -4.09 -12.09
CA TYR A 84 13.26 -5.28 -11.28
C TYR A 84 12.37 -6.39 -11.84
N GLY A 85 13.01 -7.47 -12.33
CA GLY A 85 12.37 -8.62 -12.97
C GLY A 85 11.54 -9.45 -12.00
N ASP A 86 10.49 -8.84 -11.44
CA ASP A 86 9.71 -9.37 -10.34
C ASP A 86 8.31 -9.75 -10.81
N PHE A 87 7.91 -10.98 -10.51
CA PHE A 87 6.57 -11.49 -10.86
C PHE A 87 5.55 -10.90 -9.88
N GLN A 88 4.99 -9.73 -10.21
CA GLN A 88 3.84 -9.18 -9.50
C GLN A 88 2.58 -10.01 -9.79
N THR A 89 1.80 -10.31 -8.76
CA THR A 89 0.50 -10.96 -8.94
C THR A 89 -0.40 -10.01 -9.71
N ASN A 90 -0.82 -10.39 -10.92
CA ASN A 90 -1.70 -9.57 -11.73
C ASN A 90 -3.06 -9.36 -11.01
N LEU A 91 -3.55 -8.12 -10.95
CA LEU A 91 -4.80 -7.77 -10.28
C LEU A 91 -6.02 -8.55 -10.80
N VAL A 92 -6.06 -8.90 -12.10
CA VAL A 92 -7.11 -9.74 -12.68
C VAL A 92 -7.08 -11.15 -12.09
N LEU A 93 -5.89 -11.71 -11.88
CA LEU A 93 -5.73 -13.02 -11.25
C LEU A 93 -6.12 -12.96 -9.77
N ALA A 94 -5.63 -11.94 -9.04
CA ALA A 94 -5.98 -11.73 -7.64
C ALA A 94 -7.51 -11.64 -7.44
N ASN A 95 -8.19 -10.83 -8.27
CA ASN A 95 -9.65 -10.71 -8.26
C ASN A 95 -10.36 -12.04 -8.54
N LYS A 96 -9.88 -12.82 -9.52
CA LYS A 96 -10.47 -14.14 -9.81
C LYS A 96 -10.34 -15.07 -8.60
N ILE A 97 -9.19 -15.07 -7.92
CA ILE A 97 -8.95 -15.90 -6.74
C ILE A 97 -9.86 -15.48 -5.60
N THR A 98 -9.86 -14.21 -5.20
CA THR A 98 -10.65 -13.74 -4.05
C THR A 98 -12.14 -13.85 -4.31
N PHE A 99 -12.61 -13.56 -5.52
CA PHE A 99 -14.01 -13.78 -5.92
C PHE A 99 -14.39 -15.26 -5.84
N HIS A 100 -13.54 -16.17 -6.34
CA HIS A 100 -13.78 -17.61 -6.25
C HIS A 100 -13.86 -18.08 -4.79
N LEU A 101 -12.95 -17.64 -3.93
CA LEU A 101 -13.00 -17.95 -2.51
C LEU A 101 -14.29 -17.43 -1.85
N ARG A 102 -14.69 -16.20 -2.14
CA ARG A 102 -15.95 -15.61 -1.67
C ARG A 102 -17.16 -16.44 -2.10
N SER A 103 -17.21 -16.88 -3.36
CA SER A 103 -18.30 -17.72 -3.90
C SER A 103 -18.43 -19.08 -3.18
N LYS A 104 -17.37 -19.53 -2.53
CA LYS A 104 -17.35 -20.72 -1.66
C LYS A 104 -17.69 -20.40 -0.20
N ASN A 105 -18.25 -19.22 0.09
CA ASN A 105 -18.55 -18.71 1.42
C ASN A 105 -17.33 -18.61 2.36
N ILE A 106 -16.12 -18.46 1.79
CA ILE A 106 -14.93 -18.14 2.57
C ILE A 106 -14.99 -16.66 2.91
N SER A 107 -14.95 -16.36 4.21
CA SER A 107 -15.06 -15.01 4.76
C SER A 107 -13.98 -14.83 5.82
N PRO A 108 -12.75 -14.47 5.41
CA PRO A 108 -11.63 -14.29 6.32
C PRO A 108 -11.81 -13.03 7.16
N GLU A 109 -11.29 -13.06 8.38
CA GLU A 109 -11.19 -11.92 9.29
C GLU A 109 -9.79 -11.28 9.22
N VAL A 110 -8.80 -12.06 8.83
CA VAL A 110 -7.40 -11.61 8.74
C VAL A 110 -6.83 -12.01 7.39
N ILE A 111 -6.21 -11.04 6.71
CA ILE A 111 -5.43 -11.28 5.50
C ILE A 111 -3.96 -11.12 5.82
N ILE A 112 -3.15 -12.08 5.41
CA ILE A 112 -1.69 -12.02 5.48
C ILE A 112 -1.13 -12.25 4.08
N GLU A 113 -0.34 -11.31 3.58
CA GLU A 113 0.37 -11.42 2.31
C GLU A 113 1.87 -11.18 2.56
N PRO A 114 2.64 -12.25 2.81
CA PRO A 114 4.10 -12.20 2.84
C PRO A 114 4.60 -12.00 1.41
N THR A 115 5.43 -10.98 1.17
CA THR A 115 5.85 -10.49 -0.16
C THR A 115 4.72 -9.80 -0.94
N CYS A 116 4.04 -8.84 -0.29
CA CYS A 116 2.84 -8.21 -0.84
C CYS A 116 3.08 -7.37 -2.10
N GLY A 117 4.32 -7.04 -2.44
CA GLY A 117 4.64 -6.20 -3.60
C GLY A 117 3.82 -4.92 -3.59
N ILE A 118 3.23 -4.59 -4.74
CA ILE A 118 2.38 -3.41 -4.90
C ILE A 118 0.94 -3.57 -4.34
N GLY A 119 0.64 -4.71 -3.70
CA GLY A 119 -0.60 -4.93 -2.94
C GLY A 119 -1.80 -5.45 -3.73
N ASN A 120 -1.63 -5.98 -4.94
CA ASN A 120 -2.77 -6.40 -5.78
C ASN A 120 -3.70 -7.41 -5.10
N PHE A 121 -3.18 -8.36 -4.30
CA PHE A 121 -4.03 -9.31 -3.59
C PHE A 121 -4.71 -8.69 -2.37
N ILE A 122 -4.05 -7.77 -1.65
CA ILE A 122 -4.70 -6.93 -0.64
C ILE A 122 -5.88 -6.15 -1.23
N ILE A 123 -5.69 -5.46 -2.36
CA ILE A 123 -6.78 -4.72 -3.03
C ILE A 123 -7.93 -5.65 -3.44
N ALA A 124 -7.62 -6.79 -4.04
CA ALA A 124 -8.63 -7.79 -4.38
C ALA A 124 -9.33 -8.36 -3.13
N SER A 125 -8.65 -8.46 -1.99
CA SER A 125 -9.25 -8.93 -0.74
C SER A 125 -10.21 -7.89 -0.17
N LEU A 126 -9.82 -6.62 -0.15
CA LEU A 126 -10.68 -5.50 0.26
C LEU A 126 -11.93 -5.36 -0.63
N MET A 127 -11.81 -5.69 -1.92
CA MET A 127 -12.93 -5.63 -2.86
C MET A 127 -13.98 -6.73 -2.63
N HIS A 128 -13.57 -7.94 -2.24
CA HIS A 128 -14.45 -9.13 -2.25
C HIS A 128 -14.82 -9.66 -0.87
N PHE A 129 -14.08 -9.34 0.19
CA PHE A 129 -14.35 -9.86 1.54
C PHE A 129 -14.90 -8.79 2.48
N ASP A 130 -16.13 -9.00 2.93
CA ASP A 130 -16.86 -8.02 3.74
C ASP A 130 -16.48 -8.07 5.25
N ASN A 131 -15.86 -9.15 5.73
CA ASN A 131 -15.61 -9.42 7.15
C ASN A 131 -14.14 -9.21 7.58
N VAL A 132 -13.30 -8.62 6.72
CA VAL A 132 -11.88 -8.42 7.04
C VAL A 132 -11.76 -7.39 8.16
N LYS A 133 -11.06 -7.74 9.23
CA LYS A 133 -10.79 -6.89 10.40
C LYS A 133 -9.36 -6.38 10.41
N SER A 134 -8.43 -7.19 9.90
CA SER A 134 -7.00 -6.86 9.87
C SER A 134 -6.32 -7.34 8.59
N ILE A 135 -5.37 -6.56 8.10
CA ILE A 135 -4.52 -6.90 6.95
C ILE A 135 -3.06 -6.67 7.31
N PHE A 136 -2.22 -7.65 6.98
CA PHE A 136 -0.77 -7.59 7.16
C PHE A 136 -0.07 -7.88 5.84
N GLY A 137 0.58 -6.87 5.27
CA GLY A 137 1.50 -7.01 4.16
C GLY A 137 2.94 -6.91 4.65
N VAL A 138 3.81 -7.82 4.22
CA VAL A 138 5.25 -7.74 4.50
C VAL A 138 5.98 -7.64 3.17
N GLU A 139 6.83 -6.65 3.01
CA GLU A 139 7.58 -6.41 1.77
C GLU A 139 9.00 -5.93 2.07
N ILE A 140 9.97 -6.46 1.34
CA ILE A 140 11.39 -6.16 1.53
C ILE A 140 11.84 -4.96 0.68
N TYR A 141 11.18 -4.70 -0.45
CA TYR A 141 11.50 -3.59 -1.32
C TYR A 141 10.66 -2.36 -0.95
N LYS A 142 11.29 -1.35 -0.32
CA LYS A 142 10.61 -0.15 0.19
C LYS A 142 9.76 0.60 -0.86
N PRO A 143 10.14 0.73 -2.13
CA PRO A 143 9.27 1.32 -3.14
C PRO A 143 7.92 0.61 -3.31
N TYR A 144 7.90 -0.72 -3.24
CA TYR A 144 6.65 -1.48 -3.27
C TYR A 144 5.81 -1.28 -2.00
N VAL A 145 6.44 -1.07 -0.84
CA VAL A 145 5.72 -0.65 0.38
C VAL A 145 4.98 0.67 0.16
N TRP A 146 5.62 1.65 -0.48
CA TRP A 146 5.00 2.93 -0.80
C TRP A 146 3.88 2.80 -1.83
N GLU A 147 4.14 2.12 -2.94
CA GLU A 147 3.13 1.91 -3.98
C GLU A 147 1.92 1.12 -3.46
N CYS A 148 2.14 0.08 -2.64
CA CYS A 148 1.07 -0.65 -1.97
C CYS A 148 0.19 0.27 -1.12
N LYS A 149 0.82 1.14 -0.32
CA LYS A 149 0.11 2.13 0.51
C LYS A 149 -0.69 3.11 -0.37
N PHE A 150 -0.12 3.61 -1.46
CA PHE A 150 -0.81 4.50 -2.39
C PHE A 150 -1.99 3.81 -3.10
N ASN A 151 -1.83 2.57 -3.55
CA ASN A 151 -2.89 1.78 -4.17
C ASN A 151 -4.07 1.51 -3.21
N ILE A 152 -3.79 1.31 -1.92
CA ILE A 152 -4.85 1.17 -0.90
C ILE A 152 -5.61 2.49 -0.71
N ILE A 153 -4.91 3.63 -0.69
CA ILE A 153 -5.57 4.95 -0.62
C ILE A 153 -6.45 5.14 -1.87
N ASP A 154 -5.91 4.89 -3.06
CA ASP A 154 -6.64 5.01 -4.32
C ASP A 154 -7.93 4.17 -4.34
N PHE A 155 -7.83 2.93 -3.86
CA PHE A 155 -8.97 2.04 -3.68
C PHE A 155 -10.04 2.65 -2.79
N TYR A 156 -9.70 3.18 -1.60
CA TYR A 156 -10.69 3.75 -0.69
C TYR A 156 -11.27 5.08 -1.17
N LEU A 157 -10.45 5.91 -1.82
CA LEU A 157 -10.94 7.15 -2.42
C LEU A 157 -11.94 6.87 -3.54
N SER A 158 -11.75 5.78 -4.29
CA SER A 158 -12.68 5.29 -5.31
C SER A 158 -13.87 4.50 -4.73
N ASN A 159 -13.73 3.95 -3.52
CA ASN A 159 -14.71 3.07 -2.87
C ASN A 159 -14.99 3.50 -1.41
N PRO A 160 -15.52 4.72 -1.17
CA PRO A 160 -15.56 5.33 0.16
C PRO A 160 -16.48 4.61 1.17
N LYS A 161 -17.34 3.70 0.70
CA LYS A 161 -18.26 2.91 1.54
C LYS A 161 -17.69 1.55 1.97
N GLN A 162 -16.51 1.18 1.50
CA GLN A 162 -15.91 -0.10 1.85
C GLN A 162 -15.51 -0.13 3.33
N ASN A 163 -15.57 -1.33 3.91
CA ASN A 163 -15.10 -1.54 5.27
C ASN A 163 -13.58 -1.26 5.35
N LYS A 164 -13.16 -0.62 6.44
CA LYS A 164 -11.76 -0.21 6.68
C LYS A 164 -11.15 -1.07 7.80
N PRO A 165 -10.58 -2.26 7.49
CA PRO A 165 -9.81 -3.01 8.46
C PRO A 165 -8.60 -2.23 8.98
N ARG A 166 -8.01 -2.72 10.07
CA ARG A 166 -6.68 -2.28 10.53
C ARG A 166 -5.63 -2.81 9.55
N ILE A 167 -4.85 -1.92 8.94
CA ILE A 167 -3.89 -2.27 7.89
C ILE A 167 -2.47 -1.96 8.37
N SER A 168 -1.59 -2.94 8.24
CA SER A 168 -0.15 -2.80 8.44
C SER A 168 0.61 -3.28 7.21
N ILE A 169 1.27 -2.37 6.50
CA ILE A 169 2.21 -2.68 5.42
C ILE A 169 3.61 -2.44 5.97
N ILE A 170 4.37 -3.52 6.13
CA ILE A 170 5.58 -3.56 6.94
C ILE A 170 6.78 -3.75 6.01
N HIS A 171 7.72 -2.80 6.06
CA HIS A 171 9.01 -2.95 5.41
C HIS A 171 9.90 -3.90 6.22
N SER A 172 10.01 -5.16 5.78
CA SER A 172 10.80 -6.18 6.46
C SER A 172 11.09 -7.37 5.56
N ASN A 173 12.18 -8.08 5.89
CA ASN A 173 12.44 -9.39 5.30
C ASN A 173 11.46 -10.42 5.88
N VAL A 174 10.71 -11.09 5.01
CA VAL A 174 9.74 -12.12 5.40
C VAL A 174 10.38 -13.29 6.16
N PHE A 175 11.66 -13.59 5.92
CA PHE A 175 12.37 -14.67 6.61
C PHE A 175 12.75 -14.33 8.06
N ASP A 176 12.88 -13.04 8.36
CA ASP A 176 13.24 -12.53 9.68
C ASP A 176 12.00 -12.01 10.45
N PHE A 177 10.87 -11.89 9.78
CA PHE A 177 9.65 -11.36 10.36
C PHE A 177 9.02 -12.36 11.35
N ASP A 178 8.83 -11.90 12.59
CA ASP A 178 8.19 -12.69 13.65
C ASP A 178 6.66 -12.70 13.51
N PHE A 179 6.16 -13.69 12.78
CA PHE A 179 4.72 -13.90 12.59
C PHE A 179 3.96 -14.25 13.88
N ASN A 180 4.64 -14.64 14.96
CA ASN A 180 3.96 -14.91 16.24
C ASN A 180 3.26 -13.65 16.77
N LYS A 181 3.81 -12.47 16.50
CA LYS A 181 3.18 -11.18 16.83
C LYS A 181 1.81 -11.00 16.18
N ILE A 182 1.61 -11.58 14.99
CA ILE A 182 0.31 -11.57 14.30
C ILE A 182 -0.59 -12.66 14.88
N ALA A 183 -0.06 -13.86 15.14
CA ALA A 183 -0.82 -14.98 15.66
C ALA A 183 -1.44 -14.71 17.05
N ASP A 184 -0.69 -14.08 17.95
CA ASP A 184 -1.13 -13.82 19.33
C ASP A 184 -2.35 -12.90 19.42
N GLY A 185 -2.49 -11.94 18.48
CA GLY A 185 -3.64 -11.07 18.39
C GLY A 185 -4.86 -11.68 17.68
N ASN A 186 -4.73 -12.86 17.08
CA ASN A 186 -5.70 -13.41 16.12
C ASN A 186 -5.97 -14.92 16.30
N GLN A 187 -5.76 -15.47 17.50
CA GLN A 187 -5.77 -16.93 17.78
C GLN A 187 -7.06 -17.67 17.36
N ASN A 188 -8.20 -16.98 17.26
CA ASN A 188 -9.49 -17.56 16.84
C ASN A 188 -10.03 -17.00 15.51
N ALA A 189 -9.24 -16.18 14.81
CA ALA A 189 -9.67 -15.52 13.58
C ALA A 189 -9.58 -16.46 12.37
N LYS A 190 -10.48 -16.29 11.40
CA LYS A 190 -10.33 -16.92 10.08
C LYS A 190 -9.24 -16.22 9.28
N ILE A 191 -8.08 -16.88 9.11
CA ILE A 191 -6.93 -16.31 8.41
C ILE A 191 -6.90 -16.79 6.96
N LEU A 192 -6.73 -15.87 6.02
CA LEU A 192 -6.33 -16.15 4.64
C LEU A 192 -4.87 -15.73 4.46
N LEU A 193 -4.03 -16.67 4.05
CA LEU A 193 -2.62 -16.48 3.77
C LEU A 193 -2.38 -16.69 2.27
N GLU A 194 -1.99 -15.64 1.56
CA GLU A 194 -1.51 -15.75 0.19
C GLU A 194 0.00 -16.02 0.22
N ARG A 195 0.49 -16.91 -0.63
CA ARG A 195 1.93 -17.13 -0.82
C ARG A 195 2.19 -17.38 -2.30
N LYS A 196 3.14 -16.64 -2.86
CA LYS A 196 3.68 -16.96 -4.19
C LYS A 196 4.41 -18.31 -4.14
N GLY A 197 3.91 -19.28 -4.90
CA GLY A 197 4.55 -20.58 -5.08
C GLY A 197 5.44 -20.61 -6.31
N SER A 198 6.66 -21.13 -6.19
CA SER A 198 7.44 -21.57 -7.35
C SER A 198 6.93 -22.95 -7.78
N PHE A 199 6.21 -23.01 -8.91
CA PHE A 199 5.97 -24.28 -9.59
C PHE A 199 7.29 -24.73 -10.21
N ARG A 200 8.07 -25.56 -9.50
CA ARG A 200 9.07 -26.40 -10.15
C ARG A 200 8.33 -27.59 -10.76
N GLY A 201 8.09 -27.51 -12.07
CA GLY A 201 7.69 -28.64 -12.91
C GLY A 201 8.88 -29.54 -13.21
#